data_AF-A0A559J1S7-F1
#
_entry.id   AF-A0A559J1S7-F1
#
_cell.length_a   1.000
_cell.length_b   1.000
_cell.length_c   1.000
_cell.angle_alpha   90.00
_cell.angle_beta   90.00
_cell.angle_gamma   90.00
#
_symmetry.space_group_name_H-M   'P 1'
#
loop_
_entity.id
_entity.type
_entity.pdbx_description
1 polymer ?
#
loop_
_entity_poly.entity_id
_entity_poly.type
_entity_poly.pdbx_seq_one_letter_code
_entity_poly.pdbx_strand_id
1 'polypeptide(L)'
;MKKSFLLGMMLLALLVLAGCTKLPYPEDDAYHAQWDYPYMYAGQGLETAWTKQGHYFLFNNFIYFMKNNSTKPQLIDTRTEQKCTESPNRSNCKAYVQRTHTAVKRGNITFEPPRFLQYYDSQLYVLENEHNPEKENEQSYLTWTLTSMNVDGSNREVVKTFEAPPDSLALHRGYLYYSIWEKNKEGSEQVKVLKAKLTALDKKPEVIYSETDNIVSVTTITPYGNQLYWTMLTKDNYKIQRYDLNNEEIKTLFDRKDGSINFLLSISENRLYFSYLYRKMEDKRSHKLYSSDLQGNNIVEEKIEYPPVFSFMYKDKSYSYIHPSGGYVRSYKLDVPLTLAIFKQNKKIHEVDMSSLPLDPELVAGDERYMFMRINKGTSSSLLYLDKSQIESGQAAFKPLLGVDPSLVK
;
A
#
# COMPACT_ATOMS: atom_id res chain seq x y z
N MET A 1 -57.60 2.53 26.00
CA MET A 1 -56.69 1.35 25.83
C MET A 1 -56.09 1.17 24.42
N LYS A 2 -56.52 1.87 23.35
CA LYS A 2 -56.00 1.61 21.98
C LYS A 2 -54.79 2.46 21.55
N LYS A 3 -54.55 3.65 22.12
CA LYS A 3 -53.45 4.55 21.71
C LYS A 3 -52.08 4.18 22.31
N SER A 4 -52.04 3.69 23.55
CA SER A 4 -50.81 3.27 24.23
C SER A 4 -50.22 1.97 23.64
N PHE A 5 -51.09 1.07 23.16
CA PHE A 5 -50.66 -0.19 22.52
C PHE A 5 -50.03 0.06 21.13
N LEU A 6 -50.60 0.97 20.34
CA LEU A 6 -50.05 1.40 19.05
C LEU A 6 -48.68 2.09 19.20
N LEU A 7 -48.49 2.92 20.23
CA LEU A 7 -47.22 3.59 20.49
C LEU A 7 -46.12 2.60 20.89
N GLY A 8 -46.44 1.60 21.71
CA GLY A 8 -45.50 0.55 22.11
C GLY A 8 -45.05 -0.33 20.94
N MET A 9 -45.98 -0.65 20.03
CA MET A 9 -45.69 -1.45 18.84
C MET A 9 -44.83 -0.67 17.81
N MET A 10 -45.01 0.65 17.73
CA MET A 10 -44.19 1.53 16.90
C MET A 10 -42.76 1.70 17.46
N LEU A 11 -42.63 1.80 18.80
CA LEU A 11 -41.32 1.82 19.48
C LEU A 11 -40.56 0.50 19.31
N LEU A 12 -41.28 -0.64 19.37
CA LEU A 12 -40.69 -1.96 19.15
C LEU A 12 -40.25 -2.14 17.69
N ALA A 13 -41.02 -1.65 16.71
CA ALA A 13 -40.63 -1.65 15.30
C ALA A 13 -39.40 -0.75 15.04
N LEU A 14 -39.29 0.40 15.72
CA LEU A 14 -38.11 1.27 15.68
C LEU A 14 -36.87 0.61 16.30
N LEU A 15 -37.04 -0.18 17.37
CA LEU A 15 -35.94 -0.95 17.99
C LEU A 15 -35.49 -2.13 17.13
N VAL A 16 -36.41 -2.78 16.39
CA VAL A 16 -36.08 -3.85 15.43
C VAL A 16 -35.42 -3.29 14.16
N LEU A 17 -35.80 -2.08 13.73
CA LEU A 17 -35.15 -1.38 12.61
C LEU A 17 -33.84 -0.69 13.00
N ALA A 18 -33.60 -0.44 14.30
CA ALA A 18 -32.33 0.04 14.83
C ALA A 18 -31.33 -1.09 15.14
N GLY A 19 -31.70 -2.35 14.89
CA GLY A 19 -30.74 -3.44 14.82
C GLY A 19 -29.80 -3.19 13.65
N CYS A 20 -28.64 -2.59 13.92
CA CYS A 20 -27.53 -2.47 12.98
C CYS A 20 -27.13 -3.85 12.45
N THR A 21 -27.82 -4.34 11.43
CA THR A 21 -27.30 -5.42 10.58
C THR A 21 -26.12 -4.79 9.85
N LYS A 22 -24.90 -4.97 10.37
CA LYS A 22 -23.69 -4.73 9.58
C LYS A 22 -23.90 -5.49 8.28
N LEU A 23 -23.94 -4.77 7.16
CA LEU A 23 -24.07 -5.38 5.83
C LEU A 23 -22.97 -6.45 5.71
N PRO A 24 -23.30 -7.66 5.22
CA PRO A 24 -22.28 -8.66 4.97
C PRO A 24 -21.24 -8.10 4.01
N TYR A 25 -19.98 -8.48 4.20
CA TYR A 25 -18.95 -8.11 3.25
C TYR A 25 -19.26 -8.75 1.89
N PRO A 26 -18.93 -8.07 0.77
CA PRO A 26 -19.08 -8.65 -0.56
C PRO A 26 -18.27 -9.94 -0.70
N GLU A 27 -18.82 -10.90 -1.43
CA GLU A 27 -18.20 -12.17 -1.76
C GLU A 27 -17.81 -12.26 -3.24
N ASP A 28 -17.68 -11.11 -3.92
CA ASP A 28 -17.29 -11.01 -5.33
C ASP A 28 -15.85 -10.50 -5.51
N ASP A 29 -15.30 -10.60 -6.73
CA ASP A 29 -13.96 -10.06 -7.05
C ASP A 29 -13.98 -8.56 -7.44
N ALA A 30 -15.13 -7.88 -7.36
CA ALA A 30 -15.20 -6.47 -7.66
C ALA A 30 -14.58 -5.64 -6.52
N TYR A 31 -14.05 -4.47 -6.87
CA TYR A 31 -13.50 -3.55 -5.88
C TYR A 31 -14.59 -2.75 -5.18
N HIS A 32 -14.65 -2.86 -3.86
CA HIS A 32 -15.57 -2.12 -2.99
C HIS A 32 -14.82 -1.16 -2.07
N ALA A 33 -14.74 0.12 -2.44
CA ALA A 33 -13.88 1.09 -1.76
C ALA A 33 -14.11 1.30 -0.25
N GLN A 34 -15.26 0.86 0.29
CA GLN A 34 -15.52 0.90 1.73
C GLN A 34 -14.86 -0.24 2.51
N TRP A 35 -14.73 -1.42 1.88
CA TRP A 35 -14.36 -2.67 2.55
C TRP A 35 -13.09 -3.30 2.00
N ASP A 36 -12.61 -2.83 0.85
CA ASP A 36 -11.44 -3.37 0.18
C ASP A 36 -10.21 -2.49 0.41
N TYR A 37 -9.07 -3.16 0.51
CA TYR A 37 -7.75 -2.54 0.48
C TYR A 37 -7.59 -1.64 -0.75
N PRO A 38 -7.14 -0.38 -0.59
CA PRO A 38 -7.01 0.58 -1.68
C PRO A 38 -5.76 0.30 -2.53
N TYR A 39 -5.76 -0.82 -3.25
CA TYR A 39 -4.62 -1.35 -4.02
C TYR A 39 -4.03 -0.35 -5.03
N MET A 40 -4.82 0.59 -5.56
CA MET A 40 -4.38 1.66 -6.46
C MET A 40 -3.41 2.68 -5.81
N TYR A 41 -3.32 2.65 -4.48
CA TYR A 41 -2.47 3.49 -3.65
C TYR A 41 -1.34 2.71 -2.98
N ALA A 42 -1.25 1.40 -3.25
CA ALA A 42 -0.21 0.55 -2.70
C ALA A 42 1.12 0.80 -3.42
N GLY A 43 2.17 1.01 -2.63
CA GLY A 43 3.57 1.05 -3.07
C GLY A 43 4.43 0.17 -2.15
N GLN A 44 5.55 0.69 -1.63
CA GLN A 44 6.35 0.04 -0.57
C GLN A 44 5.67 0.09 0.81
N GLY A 45 4.53 0.77 0.89
CA GLY A 45 3.59 0.73 1.99
C GLY A 45 2.23 1.24 1.51
N LEU A 46 1.37 1.60 2.46
CA LEU A 46 0.13 2.30 2.17
C LEU A 46 0.13 3.60 2.96
N GLU A 47 0.68 4.65 2.38
CA GLU A 47 0.75 5.98 3.04
C GLU A 47 -0.32 6.96 2.55
N THR A 48 -1.18 6.51 1.64
CA THR A 48 -2.27 7.31 1.10
C THR A 48 -3.58 6.56 1.29
N ALA A 49 -4.57 7.20 1.88
CA ALA A 49 -5.91 6.66 1.99
C ALA A 49 -6.91 7.54 1.21
N TRP A 50 -7.85 6.92 0.52
CA TRP A 50 -8.85 7.63 -0.27
C TRP A 50 -10.23 7.55 0.36
N THR A 51 -11.00 8.63 0.19
CA THR A 51 -12.41 8.71 0.52
C THR A 51 -13.16 9.47 -0.58
N LYS A 52 -14.48 9.40 -0.58
CA LYS A 52 -15.33 10.21 -1.48
C LYS A 52 -15.09 11.72 -1.33
N GLN A 53 -14.57 12.18 -0.19
CA GLN A 53 -14.37 13.60 0.10
C GLN A 53 -12.97 14.10 -0.28
N GLY A 54 -11.99 13.20 -0.31
CA GLY A 54 -10.58 13.58 -0.38
C GLY A 54 -9.62 12.45 -0.11
N HIS A 55 -8.35 12.82 -0.05
CA HIS A 55 -7.21 11.95 0.18
C HIS A 55 -6.57 12.28 1.53
N TYR A 56 -6.23 11.25 2.28
CA TYR A 56 -5.35 11.37 3.43
C TYR A 56 -3.93 10.95 3.06
N PHE A 57 -2.95 11.66 3.58
CA PHE A 57 -1.54 11.36 3.38
C PHE A 57 -0.83 11.25 4.72
N LEU A 58 -0.15 10.13 4.94
CA LEU A 58 0.88 10.02 5.97
C LEU A 58 2.18 10.58 5.39
N PHE A 59 2.68 11.66 5.98
CA PHE A 59 3.85 12.36 5.51
C PHE A 59 4.64 12.95 6.69
N ASN A 60 5.90 12.56 6.84
CA ASN A 60 6.78 12.95 7.96
C ASN A 60 6.11 12.79 9.35
N ASN A 61 5.48 11.64 9.58
CA ASN A 61 4.75 11.31 10.81
C ASN A 61 3.50 12.17 11.08
N PHE A 62 2.99 12.92 10.11
CA PHE A 62 1.73 13.64 10.22
C PHE A 62 0.72 13.16 9.18
N ILE A 63 -0.56 13.23 9.55
CA ILE A 63 -1.68 12.96 8.65
C ILE A 63 -2.23 14.27 8.11
N TYR A 64 -2.20 14.40 6.79
CA TYR A 64 -2.81 15.50 6.04
C TYR A 64 -4.07 15.02 5.33
N PHE A 65 -5.03 15.92 5.12
CA PHE A 65 -6.20 15.69 4.30
C PHE A 65 -6.30 16.72 3.17
N MET A 66 -6.55 16.24 1.95
CA MET A 66 -6.75 17.04 0.76
C MET A 66 -8.12 16.73 0.15
N LYS A 67 -8.99 17.72 0.08
CA LYS A 67 -10.29 17.60 -0.61
C LYS A 67 -10.10 17.32 -2.11
N ASN A 68 -10.99 16.56 -2.74
CA ASN A 68 -10.88 16.17 -4.16
C ASN A 68 -10.80 17.34 -5.15
N ASN A 69 -11.36 18.51 -4.78
CA ASN A 69 -11.33 19.74 -5.58
C ASN A 69 -10.24 20.73 -5.15
N SER A 70 -9.29 20.29 -4.32
CA SER A 70 -8.20 21.11 -3.80
C SER A 70 -6.86 20.43 -4.11
N THR A 71 -5.81 21.24 -4.22
CA THR A 71 -4.41 20.80 -4.28
C THR A 71 -3.63 21.28 -3.04
N LYS A 72 -4.37 21.59 -1.96
CA LYS A 72 -3.83 22.09 -0.68
C LYS A 72 -4.20 21.11 0.42
N PRO A 73 -3.32 20.15 0.75
CA PRO A 73 -3.50 19.32 1.93
C PRO A 73 -3.39 20.15 3.20
N GLN A 74 -4.16 19.79 4.22
CA GLN A 74 -4.16 20.44 5.54
C GLN A 74 -3.97 19.37 6.62
N LEU A 75 -3.31 19.71 7.73
CA LEU A 75 -3.28 18.79 8.87
C LEU A 75 -4.70 18.50 9.34
N ILE A 76 -4.97 17.24 9.73
CA ILE A 76 -6.29 16.86 10.24
C ILE A 76 -6.57 17.38 11.65
N ASP A 77 -5.61 18.08 12.28
CA ASP A 77 -5.79 18.69 13.60
C ASP A 77 -6.27 20.14 13.49
N THR A 78 -7.47 20.40 14.00
CA THR A 78 -8.14 21.72 13.97
C THR A 78 -7.70 22.66 15.09
N ARG A 79 -6.84 22.22 16.02
CA ARG A 79 -6.50 22.96 17.26
C ARG A 79 -5.39 24.00 17.13
N THR A 80 -5.11 24.48 15.90
CA THR A 80 -4.05 25.43 15.46
C THR A 80 -2.66 24.82 15.24
N GLU A 81 -2.12 25.03 14.03
CA GLU A 81 -0.91 24.41 13.48
C GLU A 81 0.37 24.64 14.32
N GLN A 82 0.44 25.75 15.06
CA GLN A 82 1.68 26.21 15.71
C GLN A 82 2.15 25.30 16.86
N LYS A 83 1.23 24.68 17.63
CA LYS A 83 1.59 23.73 18.71
C LYS A 83 1.94 22.34 18.21
N CYS A 84 1.42 21.94 17.04
CA CYS A 84 1.68 20.63 16.46
C CYS A 84 3.11 20.50 15.94
N THR A 85 3.72 21.58 15.44
CA THR A 85 4.99 21.51 14.72
C THR A 85 6.24 21.74 15.57
N GLU A 86 6.12 22.36 16.76
CA GLU A 86 7.28 22.70 17.61
C GLU A 86 7.79 21.50 18.44
N SER A 87 6.89 20.67 18.96
CA SER A 87 7.24 19.47 19.75
C SER A 87 6.16 18.40 19.61
N PRO A 88 6.00 17.78 18.42
CA PRO A 88 4.89 16.89 18.13
C PRO A 88 4.86 15.67 19.04
N ASN A 89 3.72 15.41 19.67
CA ASN A 89 3.41 14.16 20.34
C ASN A 89 1.90 13.88 20.29
N ARG A 90 1.49 12.67 20.69
CA ARG A 90 0.07 12.28 20.64
C ARG A 90 -0.84 13.17 21.50
N SER A 91 -0.34 13.72 22.60
CA SER A 91 -1.15 14.53 23.53
C SER A 91 -1.45 15.92 22.98
N ASN A 92 -0.52 16.52 22.22
CA ASN A 92 -0.67 17.87 21.69
C ASN A 92 -1.10 17.93 20.22
N CYS A 93 -0.96 16.83 19.45
CA CYS A 93 -1.29 16.81 18.02
C CYS A 93 -2.03 15.54 17.59
N LYS A 94 -3.29 15.68 17.16
CA LYS A 94 -4.15 14.59 16.66
C LYS A 94 -3.64 14.02 15.33
N ALA A 95 -3.04 14.87 14.52
CA ALA A 95 -2.48 14.49 13.22
C ALA A 95 -1.17 13.70 13.35
N TYR A 96 -0.52 13.70 14.51
CA TYR A 96 0.78 13.07 14.69
C TYR A 96 0.67 11.55 14.86
N VAL A 97 1.55 10.82 14.18
CA VAL A 97 1.66 9.36 14.19
C VAL A 97 3.01 9.02 14.81
N GLN A 98 2.98 8.42 16.01
CA GLN A 98 4.18 8.10 16.77
C GLN A 98 4.97 7.02 16.02
N ARG A 99 6.18 7.37 15.58
CA ARG A 99 7.04 6.46 14.85
C ARG A 99 8.50 6.85 15.07
N THR A 100 9.32 5.88 15.46
CA THR A 100 10.77 5.99 15.42
C THR A 100 11.27 5.64 14.01
N HIS A 101 12.30 6.35 13.53
CA HIS A 101 12.96 6.05 12.25
C HIS A 101 13.96 4.89 12.35
N THR A 102 13.77 4.00 13.32
CA THR A 102 14.72 2.92 13.57
C THR A 102 14.39 1.74 12.66
N ALA A 103 15.31 1.45 11.74
CA ALA A 103 15.25 0.22 10.98
C ALA A 103 15.55 -1.00 11.86
N VAL A 104 14.84 -2.10 11.61
CA VAL A 104 14.99 -3.38 12.30
C VAL A 104 16.10 -4.18 11.63
N LYS A 105 17.04 -4.73 12.40
CA LYS A 105 18.10 -5.60 11.87
C LYS A 105 17.69 -7.07 11.93
N ARG A 106 17.83 -7.77 10.80
CA ARG A 106 17.62 -9.22 10.65
C ARG A 106 18.84 -9.83 9.98
N GLY A 107 19.71 -10.44 10.78
CA GLY A 107 21.04 -10.83 10.32
C GLY A 107 21.79 -9.61 9.76
N ASN A 108 22.21 -9.68 8.50
CA ASN A 108 22.91 -8.59 7.80
C ASN A 108 21.98 -7.66 7.01
N ILE A 109 20.66 -7.85 7.10
CA ILE A 109 19.66 -7.08 6.36
C ILE A 109 19.02 -6.07 7.31
N THR A 110 18.91 -4.83 6.85
CA THR A 110 18.23 -3.75 7.55
C THR A 110 16.87 -3.55 6.89
N PHE A 111 15.80 -3.66 7.67
CA PHE A 111 14.43 -3.56 7.20
C PHE A 111 13.73 -2.38 7.86
N GLU A 112 13.09 -1.51 7.07
CA GLU A 112 12.19 -0.50 7.59
C GLU A 112 10.76 -1.07 7.58
N PRO A 113 10.11 -1.18 8.74
CA PRO A 113 8.71 -1.64 8.78
C PRO A 113 7.80 -0.72 7.96
N PRO A 114 6.66 -1.22 7.46
CA PRO A 114 5.84 -0.50 6.50
C PRO A 114 5.32 0.79 7.11
N ARG A 115 5.18 1.82 6.28
CA ARG A 115 4.36 2.99 6.63
C ARG A 115 2.93 2.69 6.24
N PHE A 116 2.01 2.87 7.17
CA PHE A 116 0.63 2.42 7.02
C PHE A 116 -0.35 3.48 7.50
N LEU A 117 -1.26 3.83 6.60
CA LEU A 117 -2.42 4.68 6.73
C LEU A 117 -3.49 4.12 5.79
N GLN A 118 -4.55 3.56 6.37
CA GLN A 118 -5.70 3.07 5.59
C GLN A 118 -6.99 3.67 6.14
N TYR A 119 -7.88 4.10 5.23
CA TYR A 119 -9.26 4.38 5.55
C TYR A 119 -10.07 3.09 5.43
N TYR A 120 -10.75 2.70 6.49
CA TYR A 120 -11.53 1.46 6.54
C TYR A 120 -12.74 1.66 7.46
N ASP A 121 -13.94 1.30 6.99
CA ASP A 121 -15.19 1.39 7.77
C ASP A 121 -15.38 2.73 8.53
N SER A 122 -15.15 3.85 7.84
CA SER A 122 -15.26 5.22 8.40
C SER A 122 -14.22 5.63 9.44
N GLN A 123 -13.15 4.85 9.59
CA GLN A 123 -12.03 5.16 10.47
C GLN A 123 -10.71 5.20 9.70
N LEU A 124 -9.73 5.91 10.25
CA LEU A 124 -8.35 5.85 9.82
C LEU A 124 -7.60 4.86 10.72
N TYR A 125 -6.79 4.01 10.11
CA TYR A 125 -5.91 3.08 10.78
C TYR A 125 -4.47 3.41 10.46
N VAL A 126 -3.62 3.49 11.47
CA VAL A 126 -2.18 3.75 11.33
C VAL A 126 -1.34 2.75 12.09
N LEU A 127 -0.16 2.43 11.55
CA LEU A 127 0.85 1.65 12.26
C LEU A 127 1.78 2.60 13.01
N GLU A 128 1.87 2.42 14.33
CA GLU A 128 2.70 3.23 15.22
C GLU A 128 3.73 2.37 15.91
N ASN A 129 4.83 3.00 16.34
CA ASN A 129 5.80 2.37 17.22
C ASN A 129 6.39 3.33 18.22
N GLU A 130 6.75 2.80 19.38
CA GLU A 130 7.43 3.54 20.43
C GLU A 130 8.52 2.69 21.07
N HIS A 131 9.54 3.35 21.60
CA HIS A 131 10.60 2.70 22.35
C HIS A 131 10.03 2.11 23.63
N ASN A 132 10.33 0.83 23.88
CA ASN A 132 9.97 0.12 25.10
C ASN A 132 11.26 -0.30 25.82
N PRO A 133 11.64 0.41 26.90
CA PRO A 133 12.84 0.12 27.69
C PRO A 133 12.86 -1.31 28.26
N GLU A 134 11.69 -1.89 28.54
CA GLU A 134 11.61 -3.26 29.08
C GLU A 134 12.07 -4.31 28.05
N LYS A 135 12.10 -3.95 26.77
CA LYS A 135 12.51 -4.79 25.65
C LYS A 135 13.89 -4.43 25.09
N GLU A 136 14.70 -3.65 25.81
CA GLU A 136 15.99 -3.14 25.33
C GLU A 136 16.97 -4.26 24.90
N ASN A 137 16.84 -5.44 25.51
CA ASN A 137 17.65 -6.63 25.18
C ASN A 137 16.99 -7.58 24.16
N GLU A 138 15.79 -7.26 23.67
CA GLU A 138 15.11 -8.05 22.64
C GLU A 138 15.52 -7.61 21.23
N GLN A 139 15.30 -8.48 20.25
CA GLN A 139 15.60 -8.20 18.84
C GLN A 139 14.77 -7.01 18.28
N SER A 140 13.69 -6.62 18.96
CA SER A 140 12.95 -5.38 18.74
C SER A 140 12.61 -4.73 20.08
N TYR A 141 13.36 -3.71 20.48
CA TYR A 141 13.04 -2.85 21.63
C TYR A 141 11.88 -1.88 21.37
N LEU A 142 11.18 -2.01 20.24
CA LEU A 142 10.03 -1.21 19.87
C LEU A 142 8.74 -2.00 20.12
N THR A 143 7.73 -1.32 20.67
CA THR A 143 6.36 -1.82 20.69
C THR A 143 5.62 -1.33 19.45
N TRP A 144 5.05 -2.24 18.68
CA TRP A 144 4.31 -1.93 17.46
C TRP A 144 2.81 -2.04 17.71
N THR A 145 2.06 -1.02 17.30
CA THR A 145 0.61 -0.96 17.52
C THR A 145 -0.13 -0.53 16.26
N LEU A 146 -1.25 -1.20 15.99
CA LEU A 146 -2.25 -0.72 15.06
C LEU A 146 -3.23 0.15 15.84
N THR A 147 -3.37 1.39 15.41
CA THR A 147 -4.22 2.39 16.07
C THR A 147 -5.32 2.80 15.11
N SER A 148 -6.56 2.80 15.59
CA SER A 148 -7.72 3.36 14.88
C SER A 148 -8.03 4.78 15.39
N MET A 149 -8.63 5.61 14.56
CA MET A 149 -9.12 6.94 14.93
C MET A 149 -10.24 7.40 13.98
N ASN A 150 -11.00 8.41 14.40
CA ASN A 150 -11.90 9.12 13.51
C ASN A 150 -11.13 9.84 12.40
N VAL A 151 -11.84 10.21 11.34
CA VAL A 151 -11.31 10.92 10.17
C VAL A 151 -10.69 12.31 10.46
N ASP A 152 -10.97 12.88 11.63
CA ASP A 152 -10.37 14.14 12.15
C ASP A 152 -9.22 13.89 13.14
N GLY A 153 -8.79 12.63 13.30
CA GLY A 153 -7.76 12.20 14.23
C GLY A 153 -8.21 12.11 15.70
N SER A 154 -9.49 12.34 16.01
CA SER A 154 -10.04 12.14 17.36
C SER A 154 -10.38 10.67 17.66
N ASN A 155 -10.77 10.37 18.91
CA ASN A 155 -11.14 9.04 19.38
C ASN A 155 -10.11 7.96 19.01
N ARG A 156 -8.85 8.26 19.27
CA ARG A 156 -7.74 7.37 18.95
C ARG A 156 -7.71 6.19 19.93
N GLU A 157 -7.64 4.98 19.40
CA GLU A 157 -7.63 3.73 20.17
C GLU A 157 -6.62 2.73 19.60
N VAL A 158 -5.79 2.13 20.45
CA VAL A 158 -4.95 0.98 20.07
C VAL A 158 -5.84 -0.24 19.92
N VAL A 159 -5.97 -0.76 18.70
CA VAL A 159 -6.82 -1.92 18.39
C VAL A 159 -6.03 -3.21 18.30
N LYS A 160 -4.70 -3.14 18.15
CA LYS A 160 -3.81 -4.30 18.21
C LYS A 160 -2.40 -3.90 18.64
N THR A 161 -1.81 -4.71 19.52
CA THR A 161 -0.37 -4.71 19.77
C THR A 161 0.24 -5.93 19.09
N PHE A 162 1.33 -5.74 18.35
CA PHE A 162 2.02 -6.83 17.67
C PHE A 162 3.14 -7.39 18.54
N GLU A 163 3.28 -8.72 18.54
CA GLU A 163 4.36 -9.43 19.24
C GLU A 163 5.73 -9.18 18.58
N ALA A 164 5.73 -8.97 17.26
CA ALA A 164 6.90 -8.65 16.45
C ALA A 164 6.55 -7.53 15.43
N PRO A 165 7.54 -6.77 14.94
CA PRO A 165 7.31 -5.76 13.90
C PRO A 165 6.68 -6.41 12.66
N PRO A 166 5.52 -5.92 12.17
CA PRO A 166 4.95 -6.45 10.94
C PRO A 166 5.80 -6.03 9.73
N ASP A 167 5.96 -6.93 8.76
CA ASP A 167 6.64 -6.64 7.48
C ASP A 167 5.71 -5.97 6.48
N SER A 168 4.46 -6.40 6.49
CA SER A 168 3.39 -5.86 5.67
C SER A 168 2.08 -6.05 6.41
N LEU A 169 1.10 -5.19 6.12
CA LEU A 169 -0.25 -5.30 6.66
C LEU A 169 -1.29 -4.67 5.72
N ALA A 170 -2.51 -5.20 5.77
CA ALA A 170 -3.64 -4.73 5.00
C ALA A 170 -4.96 -5.01 5.73
N LEU A 171 -5.90 -4.06 5.70
CA LEU A 171 -7.28 -4.27 6.13
C LEU A 171 -8.13 -4.58 4.91
N HIS A 172 -8.88 -5.67 4.94
CA HIS A 172 -9.72 -6.10 3.83
C HIS A 172 -10.85 -7.00 4.33
N ARG A 173 -12.09 -6.66 3.94
CA ARG A 173 -13.33 -7.44 4.21
C ARG A 173 -13.48 -8.01 5.63
N GLY A 174 -13.23 -7.18 6.64
CA GLY A 174 -13.41 -7.51 8.05
C GLY A 174 -12.20 -8.17 8.70
N TYR A 175 -11.08 -8.28 8.00
CA TYR A 175 -9.85 -8.90 8.49
C TYR A 175 -8.66 -7.95 8.40
N LEU A 176 -7.77 -8.08 9.36
CA LEU A 176 -6.39 -7.64 9.29
C LEU A 176 -5.54 -8.82 8.80
N TYR A 177 -4.88 -8.61 7.66
CA TYR A 177 -3.84 -9.49 7.16
C TYR A 177 -2.49 -8.85 7.42
N TYR A 178 -1.53 -9.61 7.93
CA TYR A 178 -0.19 -9.09 8.18
C TYR A 178 0.85 -10.19 8.17
N SER A 179 2.09 -9.82 7.86
CA SER A 179 3.23 -10.72 7.93
C SER A 179 4.16 -10.36 9.07
N ILE A 180 4.79 -11.37 9.66
CA ILE A 180 5.86 -11.19 10.65
C ILE A 180 7.01 -12.12 10.31
N TRP A 181 8.19 -11.70 10.75
CA TRP A 181 9.36 -12.57 10.87
C TRP A 181 9.62 -12.79 12.36
N GLU A 182 9.90 -14.03 12.74
CA GLU A 182 10.18 -14.40 14.12
C GLU A 182 11.14 -15.60 14.18
N LYS A 183 11.68 -15.89 15.36
CA LYS A 183 12.33 -17.17 15.64
C LYS A 183 11.29 -18.13 16.23
N ASN A 184 11.23 -19.34 15.68
CA ASN A 184 10.40 -20.41 16.22
C ASN A 184 10.95 -20.89 17.58
N LYS A 185 10.28 -21.86 18.22
CA LYS A 185 10.70 -22.41 19.52
C LYS A 185 12.06 -23.11 19.50
N GLU A 186 12.48 -23.59 18.33
CA GLU A 186 13.77 -24.24 18.09
C GLU A 186 14.87 -23.23 17.75
N GLY A 187 14.54 -21.93 17.70
CA GLY A 187 15.45 -20.85 17.36
C GLY A 187 15.64 -20.64 15.85
N SER A 188 14.97 -21.41 15.00
CA SER A 188 15.00 -21.25 13.54
C SER A 188 14.18 -20.04 13.11
N GLU A 189 14.68 -19.29 12.14
CA GLU A 189 14.00 -18.14 11.56
C GLU A 189 12.81 -18.61 10.72
N GLN A 190 11.67 -17.94 10.85
CA GLN A 190 10.49 -18.20 10.04
C GLN A 190 9.75 -16.91 9.71
N VAL A 191 9.07 -16.91 8.57
CA VAL A 191 8.07 -15.90 8.25
C VAL A 191 6.68 -16.50 8.32
N LYS A 192 5.71 -15.68 8.74
CA LYS A 192 4.30 -16.05 8.78
C LYS A 192 3.46 -15.00 8.10
N VAL A 193 2.37 -15.43 7.46
CA VAL A 193 1.25 -14.56 7.09
C VAL A 193 0.08 -14.94 7.99
N LEU A 194 -0.49 -13.92 8.63
CA LEU A 194 -1.51 -14.05 9.65
C LEU A 194 -2.79 -13.31 9.25
N LYS A 195 -3.92 -13.86 9.70
CA LYS A 195 -5.27 -13.35 9.49
C LYS A 195 -5.95 -13.17 10.84
N ALA A 196 -6.47 -11.98 11.11
CA ALA A 196 -7.19 -11.68 12.35
C ALA A 196 -8.51 -10.96 12.05
N LYS A 197 -9.60 -11.35 12.71
CA LYS A 197 -10.89 -10.65 12.59
C LYS A 197 -10.80 -9.27 13.22
N LEU A 198 -11.23 -8.22 12.52
CA LEU A 198 -11.21 -6.85 13.04
C LEU A 198 -12.05 -6.66 14.31
N THR A 199 -13.11 -7.45 14.46
CA THR A 199 -13.97 -7.43 15.66
C THR A 199 -13.39 -8.21 16.84
N ALA A 200 -12.21 -8.84 16.69
CA ALA A 200 -11.60 -9.70 17.70
C ALA A 200 -10.07 -9.71 17.57
N LEU A 201 -9.45 -8.52 17.43
CA LEU A 201 -8.01 -8.36 17.21
C LEU A 201 -7.14 -8.71 18.43
N ASP A 202 -7.77 -8.78 19.60
CA ASP A 202 -7.23 -9.27 20.88
C ASP A 202 -7.06 -10.79 20.89
N LYS A 203 -7.81 -11.52 20.06
CA LYS A 203 -7.69 -12.97 19.93
C LYS A 203 -6.46 -13.36 19.13
N LYS A 204 -6.00 -14.59 19.37
CA LYS A 204 -4.90 -15.19 18.63
C LYS A 204 -5.24 -15.21 17.13
N PRO A 205 -4.36 -14.64 16.27
CA PRO A 205 -4.55 -14.67 14.83
C PRO A 205 -4.44 -16.10 14.28
N GLU A 206 -5.10 -16.35 13.16
CA GLU A 206 -4.93 -17.55 12.35
C GLU A 206 -3.65 -17.43 11.52
N VAL A 207 -2.84 -18.50 11.47
CA VAL A 207 -1.67 -18.57 10.60
C VAL A 207 -2.13 -19.18 9.28
N ILE A 208 -2.17 -18.37 8.21
CA ILE A 208 -2.58 -18.83 6.88
C ILE A 208 -1.39 -19.28 6.04
N TYR A 209 -0.18 -18.83 6.37
CA TYR A 209 1.06 -19.29 5.72
C TYR A 209 2.23 -19.24 6.70
N SER A 210 3.17 -20.18 6.57
CA SER A 210 4.42 -20.23 7.33
C SER A 210 5.52 -20.87 6.49
N GLU A 211 6.72 -20.30 6.52
CA GLU A 211 7.91 -20.83 5.83
C GLU A 211 9.16 -20.58 6.67
N THR A 212 10.04 -21.59 6.73
CA THR A 212 11.32 -21.55 7.46
C THR A 212 12.51 -21.50 6.49
N ASP A 213 12.34 -22.04 5.28
CA ASP A 213 13.46 -22.32 4.40
C ASP A 213 13.61 -21.25 3.32
N ASN A 214 14.84 -20.79 3.15
CA ASN A 214 15.23 -19.86 2.08
C ASN A 214 14.37 -18.58 2.04
N ILE A 215 13.85 -18.09 3.16
CA ILE A 215 13.00 -16.90 3.17
C ILE A 215 13.56 -15.80 4.07
N VAL A 216 13.40 -14.56 3.62
CA VAL A 216 13.88 -13.35 4.31
C VAL A 216 12.70 -12.57 4.87
N SER A 217 11.71 -12.25 4.04
CA SER A 217 10.53 -11.46 4.44
C SER A 217 9.37 -11.62 3.47
N VAL A 218 8.17 -11.26 3.94
CA VAL A 218 7.00 -11.03 3.08
C VAL A 218 6.85 -9.52 2.96
N THR A 219 7.28 -8.95 1.82
CA THR A 219 7.47 -7.51 1.64
C THR A 219 6.18 -6.74 1.40
N THR A 220 5.19 -7.37 0.76
CA THR A 220 3.94 -6.71 0.40
C THR A 220 2.79 -7.70 0.45
N ILE A 221 1.69 -7.31 1.10
CA ILE A 221 0.41 -8.00 1.08
C ILE A 221 -0.62 -7.08 0.40
N THR A 222 -1.16 -7.53 -0.73
CA THR A 222 -2.10 -6.77 -1.56
C THR A 222 -3.39 -7.57 -1.74
N PRO A 223 -4.42 -7.32 -0.91
CA PRO A 223 -5.76 -7.84 -1.14
C PRO A 223 -6.43 -7.19 -2.36
N TYR A 224 -7.17 -7.98 -3.14
CA TYR A 224 -8.06 -7.52 -4.21
C TYR A 224 -9.19 -8.52 -4.42
N GLY A 225 -10.45 -8.09 -4.34
CA GLY A 225 -11.57 -9.01 -4.49
C GLY A 225 -11.56 -10.11 -3.41
N ASN A 226 -11.79 -11.36 -3.79
CA ASN A 226 -11.61 -12.53 -2.91
C ASN A 226 -10.18 -13.09 -2.94
N GLN A 227 -9.20 -12.27 -3.30
CA GLN A 227 -7.82 -12.71 -3.50
C GLN A 227 -6.89 -11.93 -2.58
N LEU A 228 -5.88 -12.63 -2.05
CA LEU A 228 -4.77 -12.04 -1.34
C LEU A 228 -3.48 -12.39 -2.07
N TYR A 229 -2.75 -11.39 -2.52
CA TYR A 229 -1.43 -11.58 -3.12
C TYR A 229 -0.35 -11.14 -2.14
N TRP A 230 0.76 -11.86 -2.10
CA TRP A 230 1.94 -11.34 -1.42
C TRP A 230 3.23 -11.67 -2.13
N THR A 231 4.20 -10.77 -1.97
CA THR A 231 5.56 -10.94 -2.47
C THR A 231 6.47 -11.38 -1.34
N MET A 232 7.21 -12.45 -1.59
CA MET A 232 8.21 -12.99 -0.68
C MET A 232 9.60 -12.70 -1.23
N LEU A 233 10.46 -12.15 -0.38
CA LEU A 233 11.89 -12.09 -0.62
C LEU A 233 12.51 -13.38 -0.09
N THR A 234 13.14 -14.15 -0.97
CA THR A 234 13.95 -15.33 -0.61
C THR A 234 15.43 -14.96 -0.62
N LYS A 235 16.32 -15.86 -0.16
CA LYS A 235 17.77 -15.58 -0.20
C LYS A 235 18.30 -15.51 -1.64
N ASP A 236 17.60 -16.19 -2.56
CA ASP A 236 18.02 -16.32 -3.97
C ASP A 236 17.15 -15.54 -4.97
N ASN A 237 15.91 -15.15 -4.62
CA ASN A 237 14.92 -14.67 -5.58
C ASN A 237 13.73 -13.92 -4.92
N TYR A 238 12.71 -13.56 -5.71
CA TYR A 238 11.37 -13.17 -5.27
C TYR A 238 10.35 -14.22 -5.72
N LYS A 239 9.30 -14.39 -4.92
CA LYS A 239 8.15 -15.23 -5.27
C LYS A 239 6.86 -14.46 -5.00
N ILE A 240 5.87 -14.64 -5.87
CA ILE A 240 4.52 -14.14 -5.64
C ILE A 240 3.63 -15.32 -5.29
N GLN A 241 2.90 -15.20 -4.17
CA GLN A 241 1.86 -16.15 -3.79
C GLN A 241 0.49 -15.49 -3.87
N ARG A 242 -0.50 -16.33 -4.18
CA ARG A 242 -1.93 -16.02 -4.14
C ARG A 242 -2.57 -16.92 -3.10
N TYR A 243 -3.43 -16.36 -2.27
CA TYR A 243 -4.39 -17.07 -1.42
C TYR A 243 -5.81 -16.68 -1.81
N ASP A 244 -6.63 -17.68 -2.02
CA ASP A 244 -8.05 -17.52 -2.32
C ASP A 244 -8.84 -17.45 -1.00
N LEU A 245 -9.58 -16.37 -0.78
CA LEU A 245 -10.31 -16.16 0.48
C LEU A 245 -11.51 -17.09 0.66
N ASN A 246 -12.00 -17.73 -0.42
CA ASN A 246 -13.20 -18.56 -0.39
C ASN A 246 -12.88 -20.02 -0.08
N ASN A 247 -11.81 -20.56 -0.67
CA ASN A 247 -11.42 -21.97 -0.50
C ASN A 247 -10.08 -22.16 0.23
N GLU A 248 -9.44 -21.06 0.63
CA GLU A 248 -8.20 -21.02 1.40
C GLU A 248 -6.99 -21.68 0.70
N GLU A 249 -7.04 -21.80 -0.63
CA GLU A 249 -5.97 -22.39 -1.43
C GLU A 249 -4.83 -21.40 -1.69
N ILE A 250 -3.59 -21.85 -1.46
CA ILE A 250 -2.37 -21.08 -1.78
C ILE A 250 -1.74 -21.58 -3.08
N LYS A 251 -1.42 -20.67 -4.00
CA LYS A 251 -0.66 -20.95 -5.23
C LYS A 251 0.51 -20.00 -5.39
N THR A 252 1.66 -20.53 -5.81
CA THR A 252 2.75 -19.71 -6.34
C THR A 252 2.38 -19.26 -7.76
N LEU A 253 2.42 -17.95 -8.00
CA LEU A 253 2.15 -17.37 -9.31
C LEU A 253 3.43 -17.22 -10.12
N PHE A 254 3.28 -17.35 -11.44
CA PHE A 254 4.29 -16.97 -12.45
C PHE A 254 5.65 -17.68 -12.33
N ASP A 255 5.79 -18.73 -11.52
CA ASP A 255 7.04 -19.48 -11.41
C ASP A 255 7.34 -20.25 -12.70
N ARG A 256 8.41 -19.85 -13.37
CA ARG A 256 8.88 -20.46 -14.62
C ARG A 256 9.90 -21.56 -14.41
N LYS A 257 10.42 -21.75 -13.19
CA LYS A 257 11.52 -22.68 -12.86
C LYS A 257 12.81 -22.48 -13.67
N ASP A 258 12.96 -21.34 -14.35
CA ASP A 258 14.13 -20.99 -15.17
C ASP A 258 15.10 -20.02 -14.43
N GLY A 259 14.80 -19.72 -13.17
CA GLY A 259 15.56 -18.79 -12.33
C GLY A 259 15.29 -17.32 -12.61
N SER A 260 14.28 -16.98 -13.42
CA SER A 260 13.81 -15.60 -13.53
C SER A 260 13.17 -15.11 -12.23
N ILE A 261 13.26 -13.80 -12.01
CA ILE A 261 12.58 -13.10 -10.91
C ILE A 261 11.28 -12.54 -11.47
N ASN A 262 10.17 -12.66 -10.74
CA ASN A 262 8.89 -12.06 -11.14
C ASN A 262 8.53 -10.88 -10.22
N PHE A 263 7.88 -9.87 -10.80
CA PHE A 263 7.41 -8.68 -10.09
C PHE A 263 5.94 -8.46 -10.41
N LEU A 264 5.10 -8.40 -9.38
CA LEU A 264 3.73 -7.91 -9.53
C LEU A 264 3.83 -6.38 -9.64
N LEU A 265 3.43 -5.85 -10.78
CA LEU A 265 3.56 -4.43 -11.08
C LEU A 265 2.27 -3.67 -10.80
N SER A 266 1.12 -4.26 -11.15
CA SER A 266 -0.18 -3.61 -10.98
C SER A 266 -1.32 -4.64 -10.98
N ILE A 267 -2.46 -4.26 -10.42
CA ILE A 267 -3.73 -4.94 -10.57
C ILE A 267 -4.67 -3.90 -11.19
N SER A 268 -5.38 -4.25 -12.26
CA SER A 268 -6.41 -3.36 -12.83
C SER A 268 -7.39 -4.19 -13.65
N GLU A 269 -8.66 -3.80 -13.67
CA GLU A 269 -9.69 -4.43 -14.50
C GLU A 269 -9.74 -5.97 -14.36
N ASN A 270 -9.65 -6.49 -13.13
CA ASN A 270 -9.60 -7.92 -12.82
C ASN A 270 -8.45 -8.69 -13.51
N ARG A 271 -7.32 -8.01 -13.74
CA ARG A 271 -6.10 -8.60 -14.27
C ARG A 271 -4.91 -8.26 -13.40
N LEU A 272 -3.98 -9.21 -13.32
CA LEU A 272 -2.66 -8.99 -12.75
C LEU A 272 -1.71 -8.59 -13.88
N TYR A 273 -0.89 -7.59 -13.63
CA TYR A 273 0.15 -7.14 -14.53
C TYR A 273 1.51 -7.32 -13.90
N PHE A 274 2.43 -7.94 -14.63
CA PHE A 274 3.70 -8.38 -14.07
C PHE A 274 4.81 -8.38 -15.11
N SER A 275 6.05 -8.50 -14.64
CA SER A 275 7.23 -8.66 -15.49
C SER A 275 8.14 -9.77 -14.96
N TYR A 276 9.06 -10.20 -15.82
CA TYR A 276 10.14 -11.11 -15.48
C TYR A 276 11.49 -10.38 -15.59
N LEU A 277 12.41 -10.67 -14.69
CA LEU A 277 13.83 -10.32 -14.82
C LEU A 277 14.63 -11.61 -15.02
N TYR A 278 15.16 -11.79 -16.22
CA TYR A 278 15.95 -12.96 -16.62
C TYR A 278 17.42 -12.77 -16.25
N ARG A 279 17.70 -12.86 -14.94
CA ARG A 279 19.04 -12.68 -14.31
C ARG A 279 19.63 -11.27 -14.42
N LYS A 280 19.43 -10.58 -15.56
CA LYS A 280 20.01 -9.27 -15.89
C LYS A 280 18.97 -8.38 -16.56
N MET A 281 19.03 -7.07 -16.28
CA MET A 281 18.10 -6.07 -16.82
C MET A 281 18.31 -5.81 -18.32
N GLU A 282 19.49 -6.16 -18.84
CA GLU A 282 19.87 -6.05 -20.25
C GLU A 282 19.28 -7.16 -21.14
N ASP A 283 18.86 -8.28 -20.55
CA ASP A 283 18.20 -9.34 -21.32
C ASP A 283 16.90 -8.80 -21.90
N LYS A 284 16.76 -8.86 -23.23
CA LYS A 284 15.58 -8.34 -23.96
C LYS A 284 14.27 -8.99 -23.49
N ARG A 285 14.33 -10.21 -22.96
CA ARG A 285 13.15 -10.88 -22.38
C ARG A 285 12.68 -10.17 -21.12
N SER A 286 13.58 -9.50 -20.39
CA SER A 286 13.26 -8.71 -19.20
C SER A 286 12.56 -7.39 -19.50
N HIS A 287 12.48 -6.98 -20.77
CA HIS A 287 11.81 -5.74 -21.18
C HIS A 287 10.33 -5.96 -21.48
N LYS A 288 9.86 -7.21 -21.42
CA LYS A 288 8.48 -7.60 -21.71
C LYS A 288 7.59 -7.42 -20.49
N LEU A 289 6.37 -6.98 -20.74
CA LEU A 289 5.29 -6.88 -19.77
C LEU A 289 4.25 -7.95 -20.08
N TYR A 290 3.65 -8.51 -19.04
CA TYR A 290 2.66 -9.57 -19.16
C TYR A 290 1.42 -9.23 -18.33
N SER A 291 0.30 -9.84 -18.69
CA SER A 291 -0.88 -9.87 -17.84
C SER A 291 -1.49 -11.27 -17.75
N SER A 292 -2.25 -11.50 -16.68
CA SER A 292 -3.00 -12.72 -16.44
C SER A 292 -4.39 -12.39 -15.88
N ASP A 293 -5.25 -13.39 -15.75
CA ASP A 293 -6.39 -13.26 -14.84
C ASP A 293 -5.94 -13.21 -13.37
N LEU A 294 -6.88 -12.99 -12.45
CA LEU A 294 -6.64 -12.92 -10.99
C LEU A 294 -6.11 -14.22 -10.40
N GLN A 295 -6.34 -15.36 -11.05
CA GLN A 295 -5.83 -16.66 -10.63
C GLN A 295 -4.39 -16.93 -11.12
N GLY A 296 -3.84 -16.04 -11.97
CA GLY A 296 -2.52 -16.20 -12.57
C GLY A 296 -2.49 -17.05 -13.83
N ASN A 297 -3.65 -17.39 -14.40
CA ASN A 297 -3.77 -18.13 -15.64
C ASN A 297 -3.94 -17.20 -16.85
N ASN A 298 -3.99 -17.78 -18.05
CA ASN A 298 -4.22 -17.04 -19.30
C ASN A 298 -3.22 -15.88 -19.49
N ILE A 299 -1.94 -16.21 -19.31
CA ILE A 299 -0.84 -15.24 -19.43
C ILE A 299 -0.73 -14.76 -20.88
N VAL A 300 -0.73 -13.44 -21.07
CA VAL A 300 -0.58 -12.77 -22.35
C VAL A 300 0.55 -11.75 -22.26
N GLU A 301 1.37 -11.65 -23.31
CA GLU A 301 2.35 -10.57 -23.46
C GLU A 301 1.66 -9.28 -23.88
N GLU A 302 1.88 -8.20 -23.12
CA GLU A 302 1.34 -6.87 -23.42
C GLU A 302 2.09 -6.26 -24.60
N LYS A 303 1.36 -5.94 -25.67
CA LYS A 303 1.92 -5.31 -26.87
C LYS A 303 1.87 -3.79 -26.72
N ILE A 304 2.83 -3.24 -26.01
CA ILE A 304 2.99 -1.79 -25.81
C ILE A 304 4.25 -1.32 -26.52
N GLU A 305 4.11 -0.33 -27.40
CA GLU A 305 5.24 0.27 -28.12
C GLU A 305 5.99 1.24 -27.19
N TYR A 306 7.05 0.72 -26.56
CA TYR A 306 7.91 1.47 -25.64
C TYR A 306 9.38 1.06 -25.87
N PRO A 307 10.39 1.91 -25.57
CA PRO A 307 11.79 1.54 -25.69
C PRO A 307 12.10 0.20 -24.98
N PRO A 308 12.94 -0.67 -25.58
CA PRO A 308 13.25 -1.98 -25.03
C PRO A 308 14.22 -1.85 -23.84
N VAL A 309 13.65 -1.50 -22.68
CA VAL A 309 14.36 -1.38 -21.40
C VAL A 309 13.52 -1.95 -20.27
N PHE A 310 14.19 -2.38 -19.20
CA PHE A 310 13.50 -2.81 -17.98
C PHE A 310 12.71 -1.63 -17.40
N SER A 311 11.41 -1.82 -17.22
CA SER A 311 10.47 -0.76 -16.88
C SER A 311 9.47 -1.22 -15.82
N PHE A 312 9.03 -0.27 -15.00
CA PHE A 312 7.88 -0.42 -14.12
C PHE A 312 6.61 -0.03 -14.87
N MET A 313 5.50 -0.67 -14.52
CA MET A 313 4.20 -0.35 -15.08
C MET A 313 3.17 -0.16 -13.97
N TYR A 314 2.38 0.90 -14.10
CA TYR A 314 1.21 1.17 -13.30
C TYR A 314 0.01 1.24 -14.23
N LYS A 315 -1.16 0.78 -13.80
CA LYS A 315 -2.34 0.81 -14.65
C LYS A 315 -3.58 1.14 -13.82
N ASP A 316 -4.43 2.00 -14.36
CA ASP A 316 -5.79 2.23 -13.87
C ASP A 316 -6.83 1.85 -14.94
N LYS A 317 -8.08 2.26 -14.78
CA LYS A 317 -9.15 1.95 -15.75
C LYS A 317 -9.03 2.72 -17.07
N SER A 318 -8.30 3.82 -17.09
CA SER A 318 -8.22 4.76 -18.21
C SER A 318 -6.87 4.68 -18.94
N TYR A 319 -5.77 4.52 -18.18
CA TYR A 319 -4.42 4.66 -18.67
C TYR A 319 -3.47 3.57 -18.17
N SER A 320 -2.47 3.27 -18.99
CA SER A 320 -1.25 2.58 -18.54
C SER A 320 -0.10 3.59 -18.46
N TYR A 321 0.70 3.50 -17.41
CA TYR A 321 1.84 4.36 -17.14
C TYR A 321 3.10 3.52 -17.10
N ILE A 322 4.08 3.81 -17.95
CA ILE A 322 5.34 3.06 -18.04
C ILE A 322 6.49 4.00 -17.76
N HIS A 323 7.36 3.60 -16.83
CA HIS A 323 8.56 4.34 -16.44
C HIS A 323 9.76 3.39 -16.45
N PRO A 324 10.88 3.74 -17.10
CA PRO A 324 12.03 2.86 -17.15
C PRO A 324 12.74 2.86 -15.80
N SER A 325 13.41 1.76 -15.41
CA SER A 325 14.22 1.79 -14.18
C SER A 325 15.36 2.80 -14.33
N GLY A 326 15.38 3.83 -13.48
CA GLY A 326 16.31 4.93 -13.62
C GLY A 326 17.75 4.51 -13.36
N GLY A 327 17.96 3.65 -12.36
CA GLY A 327 19.27 3.04 -12.09
C GLY A 327 19.81 2.26 -13.29
N TYR A 328 18.96 1.49 -13.96
CA TYR A 328 19.32 0.74 -15.17
C TYR A 328 19.67 1.67 -16.33
N VAL A 329 18.77 2.62 -16.64
CA VAL A 329 18.94 3.53 -17.77
C VAL A 329 20.21 4.36 -17.63
N ARG A 330 20.48 4.93 -16.45
CA ARG A 330 21.70 5.73 -16.23
C ARG A 330 22.99 4.93 -16.26
N SER A 331 22.92 3.62 -16.04
CA SER A 331 24.12 2.76 -16.03
C SER A 331 24.40 2.12 -17.38
N TYR A 332 23.37 1.82 -18.18
CA TYR A 332 23.50 0.95 -19.36
C TYR A 332 22.80 1.45 -20.63
N LYS A 333 21.89 2.43 -20.55
CA LYS A 333 21.03 2.88 -21.66
C LYS A 333 20.86 4.40 -21.66
N LEU A 334 21.97 5.13 -21.67
CA LEU A 334 22.01 6.60 -21.58
C LEU A 334 21.23 7.33 -22.69
N ASP A 335 20.96 6.66 -23.81
CA ASP A 335 20.17 7.14 -24.93
C ASP A 335 18.64 7.09 -24.69
N VAL A 336 18.20 6.37 -23.65
CA VAL A 336 16.78 6.23 -23.32
C VAL A 336 16.37 7.35 -22.35
N PRO A 337 15.35 8.16 -22.70
CA PRO A 337 14.92 9.25 -21.83
C PRO A 337 14.27 8.72 -20.55
N LEU A 338 14.52 9.40 -19.43
CA LEU A 338 13.83 9.15 -18.16
C LEU A 338 12.48 9.86 -18.19
N THR A 339 11.49 9.24 -18.80
CA THR A 339 10.13 9.76 -18.93
C THR A 339 9.11 8.79 -18.36
N LEU A 340 8.00 9.31 -17.83
CA LEU A 340 6.78 8.54 -17.62
C LEU A 340 5.95 8.59 -18.91
N ALA A 341 5.89 7.50 -19.66
CA ALA A 341 5.04 7.40 -20.83
C ALA A 341 3.62 6.96 -20.45
N ILE A 342 2.62 7.66 -20.99
CA ILE A 342 1.21 7.46 -20.69
C ILE A 342 0.50 6.96 -21.94
N PHE A 343 -0.19 5.83 -21.79
CA PHE A 343 -0.88 5.14 -22.87
C PHE A 343 -2.37 5.07 -22.61
N LYS A 344 -3.16 5.23 -23.67
CA LYS A 344 -4.60 4.92 -23.70
C LYS A 344 -4.83 3.93 -24.82
N GLN A 345 -5.45 2.78 -24.50
CA GLN A 345 -5.66 1.69 -25.47
C GLN A 345 -4.35 1.29 -26.21
N ASN A 346 -3.25 1.14 -25.46
CA ASN A 346 -1.91 0.81 -25.97
C ASN A 346 -1.28 1.82 -26.95
N LYS A 347 -1.93 2.97 -27.19
CA LYS A 347 -1.33 4.08 -27.93
C LYS A 347 -0.76 5.09 -26.93
N LYS A 348 0.51 5.48 -27.13
CA LYS A 348 1.14 6.55 -26.34
C LYS A 348 0.43 7.87 -26.66
N ILE A 349 -0.07 8.55 -25.64
CA ILE A 349 -0.81 9.82 -25.78
C ILE A 349 -0.12 11.00 -25.11
N HIS A 350 0.76 10.75 -24.14
CA HIS A 350 1.51 11.78 -23.44
C HIS A 350 2.80 11.22 -22.84
N GLU A 351 3.75 12.09 -22.55
CA GLU A 351 4.98 11.78 -21.82
C GLU A 351 5.29 12.88 -20.82
N VAL A 352 5.72 12.50 -19.62
CA VAL A 352 6.17 13.43 -18.58
C VAL A 352 7.66 13.25 -18.40
N ASP A 353 8.42 14.34 -18.50
CA ASP A 353 9.85 14.34 -18.20
C ASP A 353 10.07 14.08 -16.70
N MET A 354 10.89 13.09 -16.39
CA MET A 354 11.27 12.67 -15.04
C MET A 354 12.77 12.83 -14.79
N SER A 355 13.51 13.42 -15.74
CA SER A 355 14.99 13.49 -15.70
C SER A 355 15.55 14.29 -14.51
N SER A 356 14.80 15.28 -14.04
CA SER A 356 15.11 16.11 -12.87
C SER A 356 14.83 15.43 -11.53
N LEU A 357 14.12 14.30 -11.54
CA LEU A 357 13.72 13.56 -10.36
C LEU A 357 14.76 12.48 -10.00
N PRO A 358 14.72 11.96 -8.76
CA PRO A 358 15.51 10.79 -8.39
C PRO A 358 15.21 9.58 -9.26
N LEU A 359 16.14 8.63 -9.29
CA LEU A 359 16.14 7.54 -10.27
C LEU A 359 14.94 6.62 -10.20
N ASP A 360 14.50 6.28 -8.99
CA ASP A 360 13.43 5.31 -8.80
C ASP A 360 12.46 5.88 -7.74
N PRO A 361 11.63 6.87 -8.12
CA PRO A 361 10.62 7.41 -7.22
C PRO A 361 9.50 6.39 -7.03
N GLU A 362 8.81 6.46 -5.89
CA GLU A 362 7.64 5.62 -5.63
C GLU A 362 6.42 6.27 -6.27
N LEU A 363 5.92 5.68 -7.36
CA LEU A 363 4.72 6.12 -8.05
C LEU A 363 3.50 5.32 -7.56
N VAL A 364 2.38 6.01 -7.38
CA VAL A 364 1.09 5.38 -7.12
C VAL A 364 0.06 5.89 -8.11
N ALA A 365 -0.67 4.98 -8.75
CA ALA A 365 -1.61 5.31 -9.80
C ALA A 365 -2.71 6.26 -9.30
N GLY A 366 -3.18 6.10 -8.06
CA GLY A 366 -4.17 6.99 -7.44
C GLY A 366 -5.60 6.77 -7.96
N ASP A 367 -6.44 7.81 -7.90
CA ASP A 367 -7.84 7.77 -8.35
C ASP A 367 -8.00 8.25 -9.80
N GLU A 368 -9.24 8.52 -10.21
CA GLU A 368 -9.58 9.00 -11.56
C GLU A 368 -8.98 10.36 -11.89
N ARG A 369 -8.67 11.18 -10.88
CA ARG A 369 -8.20 12.56 -11.08
C ARG A 369 -6.71 12.72 -10.82
N TYR A 370 -6.17 12.08 -9.80
CA TYR A 370 -4.79 12.32 -9.37
C TYR A 370 -3.95 11.06 -9.36
N MET A 371 -2.73 11.19 -9.86
CA MET A 371 -1.62 10.27 -9.60
C MET A 371 -0.70 10.91 -8.56
N PHE A 372 -0.05 10.12 -7.71
CA PHE A 372 0.90 10.67 -6.74
C PHE A 372 2.29 10.03 -6.89
N MET A 373 3.30 10.77 -6.44
CA MET A 373 4.69 10.34 -6.44
C MET A 373 5.36 10.73 -5.14
N ARG A 374 6.01 9.76 -4.50
CA ARG A 374 6.79 9.94 -3.28
C ARG A 374 8.27 9.87 -3.61
N ILE A 375 9.00 10.82 -3.05
CA ILE A 375 10.44 10.90 -3.14
C ILE A 375 10.97 10.92 -1.71
N ASN A 376 11.85 9.97 -1.39
CA ASN A 376 12.56 9.93 -0.12
C ASN A 376 14.07 9.97 -0.40
N LYS A 377 14.79 10.93 0.20
CA LYS A 377 16.25 11.03 0.09
C LYS A 377 16.84 11.42 1.45
N GLY A 378 17.40 10.43 2.15
CA GLY A 378 17.86 10.63 3.52
C GLY A 378 16.71 11.07 4.42
N THR A 379 16.85 12.22 5.06
CA THR A 379 15.82 12.82 5.92
C THR A 379 14.83 13.71 5.18
N SER A 380 15.08 14.04 3.91
CA SER A 380 14.16 14.83 3.10
C SER A 380 13.16 13.91 2.39
N SER A 381 11.90 14.30 2.39
CA SER A 381 10.83 13.63 1.66
C SER A 381 10.02 14.67 0.89
N SER A 382 9.47 14.30 -0.26
CA SER A 382 8.54 15.14 -1.02
C SER A 382 7.40 14.29 -1.56
N LEU A 383 6.20 14.87 -1.59
CA LEU A 383 5.03 14.30 -2.24
C LEU A 383 4.64 15.20 -3.40
N LEU A 384 4.50 14.62 -4.58
CA LEU A 384 4.06 15.29 -5.81
C LEU A 384 2.75 14.68 -6.29
N TYR A 385 2.01 15.43 -7.09
CA TYR A 385 0.79 14.97 -7.75
C TYR A 385 0.81 15.29 -9.25
N LEU A 386 0.09 14.51 -10.03
CA LEU A 386 -0.21 14.77 -11.44
C LEU A 386 -1.73 14.78 -11.62
N ASP A 387 -2.27 15.84 -12.20
CA ASP A 387 -3.70 15.94 -12.55
C ASP A 387 -3.95 15.24 -13.89
N LYS A 388 -4.64 14.10 -13.85
CA LYS A 388 -4.92 13.23 -15.00
C LYS A 388 -5.82 13.89 -16.03
N SER A 389 -6.63 14.88 -15.64
CA SER A 389 -7.45 15.65 -16.59
C SER A 389 -6.62 16.43 -17.62
N GLN A 390 -5.32 16.63 -17.35
CA GLN A 390 -4.39 17.33 -18.24
C GLN A 390 -3.61 16.40 -19.18
N ILE A 391 -3.81 15.07 -19.10
CA ILE A 391 -3.05 14.09 -19.90
C ILE A 391 -3.37 14.27 -21.38
N GLU A 392 -4.64 14.27 -21.76
CA GLU A 392 -5.04 14.31 -23.18
C GLU A 392 -4.82 15.68 -23.83
N SER A 393 -4.69 16.75 -23.01
CA SER A 393 -4.27 18.06 -23.50
C SER A 393 -2.75 18.19 -23.64
N GLY A 394 -1.97 17.17 -23.27
CA GLY A 394 -0.50 17.19 -23.29
C GLY A 394 0.14 18.10 -22.24
N GLN A 395 -0.61 18.46 -21.18
CA GLN A 395 -0.17 19.43 -20.16
C GLN A 395 0.08 18.79 -18.79
N ALA A 396 -0.17 17.48 -18.65
CA ALA A 396 0.07 16.78 -17.40
C ALA A 396 1.56 16.78 -17.06
N ALA A 397 1.88 17.16 -15.82
CA ALA A 397 3.20 17.14 -15.23
C ALA A 397 3.08 16.95 -13.72
N PHE A 398 4.12 16.39 -13.10
CA PHE A 398 4.17 16.31 -11.64
C PHE A 398 4.39 17.69 -11.04
N LYS A 399 3.54 18.05 -10.08
CA LYS A 399 3.57 19.30 -9.34
C LYS A 399 3.78 19.01 -7.86
N PRO A 400 4.50 19.85 -7.13
CA PRO A 400 4.69 19.65 -5.70
C PRO A 400 3.37 19.70 -4.92
N LEU A 401 3.23 18.83 -3.91
CA LEU A 401 2.08 18.76 -3.01
C LEU A 401 2.46 19.00 -1.54
N LEU A 402 3.47 18.28 -1.01
CA LEU A 402 4.00 18.43 0.36
C LEU A 402 5.52 18.28 0.39
N GLY A 403 6.16 18.97 1.35
CA GLY A 403 7.58 18.80 1.70
C GLY A 403 8.56 19.06 0.57
N VAL A 404 8.31 20.07 -0.26
CA VAL A 404 9.16 20.37 -1.42
C VAL A 404 10.56 20.77 -0.94
N ASP A 405 11.53 19.89 -1.12
CA ASP A 405 12.94 20.23 -0.99
C ASP A 405 13.43 20.64 -2.40
N PRO A 406 13.75 21.93 -2.63
CA PRO A 406 14.21 22.41 -3.93
C PRO A 406 15.48 21.68 -4.42
N SER A 407 16.23 21.01 -3.55
CA SER A 407 17.40 20.21 -3.94
C SER A 407 17.05 18.83 -4.53
N LEU A 408 15.78 18.40 -4.40
CA LEU A 408 15.27 17.12 -4.92
C LEU A 408 14.62 17.25 -6.31
N VAL A 409 14.36 18.46 -6.76
CA VAL A 409 13.80 18.79 -8.08
C VAL A 409 14.83 19.66 -8.78
N LYS A 410 15.67 19.06 -9.64
CA LYS A 410 16.78 19.78 -10.31
C LYS A 410 16.34 20.62 -11.50
#